data_AF-A0A1F4R3L8-F1
#
_entry.id   AF-A0A1F4R3L8-F1
#
_cell.length_a   1.000
_cell.length_b   1.000
_cell.length_c   1.000
_cell.angle_alpha   90.00
_cell.angle_beta   90.00
_cell.angle_gamma   90.00
#
_symmetry.space_group_name_H-M   'P 1'
#
loop_
_entity.id
_entity.type
_entity.pdbx_description
1 polymer ?
#
loop_
_entity_poly.entity_id
_entity_poly.type
_entity_poly.pdbx_seq_one_letter_code
_entity_poly.pdbx_strand_id
1 'polypeptide(L)'
;MFGFDFADAWKIFATPMLRDLDEREDYGEDRWIGIGILDARIVVVVFTQREESDEEIIRIISLRKALAHERSKYEQALRDRLGAH
;
A
#
# COMPACT_ATOMS: atom_id res chain seq x y z
N MET A 1 20.56 -4.44 -9.41
CA MET A 1 19.24 -3.92 -9.81
C MET A 1 18.27 -5.09 -9.86
N PHE A 2 17.54 -5.36 -8.78
CA PHE A 2 16.36 -6.23 -8.75
C PHE A 2 15.43 -5.71 -7.63
N GLY A 3 15.02 -4.46 -7.80
CA GLY A 3 13.89 -3.92 -7.04
C GLY A 3 12.64 -4.29 -7.83
N PHE A 4 11.73 -5.01 -7.18
CA PHE A 4 10.38 -5.41 -7.58
C PHE A 4 10.00 -5.14 -9.04
N ASP A 5 9.71 -6.19 -9.80
CA ASP A 5 9.11 -6.02 -11.12
C ASP A 5 7.77 -5.29 -10.95
N PHE A 6 7.64 -4.14 -11.60
CA PHE A 6 6.41 -3.34 -11.56
C PHE A 6 5.22 -4.14 -12.07
N ALA A 7 5.45 -5.14 -12.92
CA ALA A 7 4.45 -6.09 -13.41
C ALA A 7 3.80 -6.91 -12.29
N ASP A 8 4.46 -7.06 -11.13
CA ASP A 8 3.94 -7.80 -9.97
C ASP A 8 3.43 -6.89 -8.85
N ALA A 9 3.63 -5.58 -8.96
CA ALA A 9 3.23 -4.61 -7.96
C ALA A 9 1.72 -4.68 -7.66
N TRP A 10 0.89 -5.01 -8.65
CA TRP A 10 -0.55 -5.14 -8.48
C TRP A 10 -0.94 -6.25 -7.48
N LYS A 11 -0.09 -7.28 -7.30
CA LYS A 11 -0.37 -8.40 -6.38
C LYS A 11 -0.57 -7.92 -4.94
N ILE A 12 0.03 -6.79 -4.55
CA ILE A 12 -0.20 -6.22 -3.22
C ILE A 12 -1.68 -5.93 -2.98
N PHE A 13 -2.43 -5.52 -4.01
CA PHE A 13 -3.86 -5.21 -3.92
C PHE A 13 -4.73 -6.45 -3.76
N ALA A 14 -4.21 -7.64 -4.10
CA ALA A 14 -4.86 -8.92 -3.85
C ALA A 14 -4.55 -9.48 -2.44
N THR A 15 -3.72 -8.80 -1.65
CA THR A 15 -3.36 -9.22 -0.28
C THR A 15 -3.90 -8.24 0.76
N PRO A 16 -4.06 -8.67 2.03
CA PRO A 16 -4.40 -7.74 3.12
C PRO A 16 -3.37 -6.62 3.23
N MET A 17 -3.84 -5.39 3.09
CA MET A 17 -3.03 -4.19 3.27
C MET A 17 -3.75 -3.20 4.17
N LEU A 18 -2.97 -2.39 4.87
CA LEU A 18 -3.47 -1.16 5.48
C LEU A 18 -3.40 -0.06 4.42
N ARG A 19 -4.44 0.77 4.34
CA ARG A 19 -4.50 1.94 3.45
C ARG A 19 -4.85 3.14 4.30
N ASP A 20 -4.17 4.25 4.05
CA ASP A 20 -4.44 5.53 4.68
C ASP A 20 -4.32 6.65 3.63
N LEU A 21 -5.04 7.74 3.83
CA LEU A 21 -5.00 8.88 2.91
C LEU A 21 -3.70 9.68 3.14
N ASP A 22 -3.02 10.07 2.06
CA ASP A 22 -1.81 10.89 2.11
C ASP A 22 -2.16 12.38 2.18
N GLU A 23 -2.50 12.84 3.37
CA GLU A 23 -2.91 14.23 3.63
C GLU A 23 -1.72 15.20 3.84
N ARG A 24 -0.50 14.79 3.45
CA ARG A 24 0.70 15.61 3.70
C ARG A 24 0.75 16.87 2.84
N GLU A 25 0.23 16.80 1.63
CA GLU A 25 0.20 17.90 0.66
C GLU A 25 -1.09 17.82 -0.17
N ASP A 26 -1.54 18.96 -0.68
CA ASP A 26 -2.59 18.97 -1.69
C ASP A 26 -1.97 18.71 -3.08
N TYR A 27 -2.10 17.47 -3.53
CA TYR A 27 -1.59 17.02 -4.83
C TYR A 27 -2.57 17.24 -5.98
N GLY A 28 -3.76 17.79 -5.73
CA GLY A 28 -4.84 17.92 -6.72
C GLY A 28 -5.55 16.60 -7.06
N GLU A 29 -5.19 15.51 -6.40
CA GLU A 29 -5.81 14.18 -6.50
C GLU A 29 -5.63 13.42 -5.18
N ASP A 30 -6.56 12.52 -4.87
CA ASP A 30 -6.47 11.67 -3.67
C ASP A 30 -5.34 10.66 -3.82
N ARG A 31 -4.37 10.73 -2.91
CA ARG A 31 -3.26 9.78 -2.82
C ARG A 31 -3.43 8.90 -1.60
N TRP A 32 -3.14 7.63 -1.79
CA TRP A 32 -3.24 6.61 -0.76
C TRP A 32 -1.87 6.03 -0.49
N ILE A 33 -1.54 5.86 0.80
CA ILE A 33 -0.38 5.10 1.26
C ILE A 33 -0.88 3.73 1.72
N GLY A 34 -0.48 2.69 0.98
CA GLY A 34 -0.71 1.30 1.33
C GLY A 34 0.53 0.67 1.98
N ILE A 35 0.34 -0.11 3.05
CA ILE A 35 1.36 -0.99 3.61
C ILE A 35 0.84 -2.42 3.54
N GLY A 36 1.57 -3.30 2.87
CA GLY A 36 1.15 -4.68 2.63
C GLY A 36 2.33 -5.61 2.38
N ILE A 37 2.01 -6.87 2.04
CA ILE A 37 3.00 -7.91 1.78
C ILE A 37 3.07 -8.18 0.28
N LEU A 38 4.28 -8.15 -0.27
CA LEU A 38 4.58 -8.55 -1.65
C LEU A 38 5.79 -9.49 -1.63
N ASP A 39 5.64 -10.70 -2.16
CA ASP A 39 6.68 -11.74 -2.18
C ASP A 39 7.38 -11.94 -0.82
N ALA A 40 6.58 -12.10 0.24
CA ALA A 40 7.03 -12.25 1.63
C ALA A 40 7.82 -11.04 2.20
N ARG A 41 7.71 -9.86 1.58
CA ARG A 41 8.32 -8.61 2.05
C ARG A 41 7.25 -7.57 2.35
N ILE A 42 7.42 -6.85 3.45
CA ILE A 42 6.57 -5.70 3.76
C ILE A 42 7.02 -4.53 2.88
N VAL A 43 6.10 -4.01 2.09
CA VAL A 43 6.30 -2.93 1.14
C VAL A 43 5.33 -1.79 1.43
N VAL A 44 5.73 -0.60 1.03
CA VAL A 44 4.89 0.59 0.99
C VAL A 44 4.60 0.89 -0.47
N VAL A 45 3.32 1.03 -0.78
CA VAL A 45 2.83 1.46 -2.09
C VAL A 45 2.17 2.83 -1.93
N VAL A 46 2.47 3.76 -2.84
CA VAL A 46 1.72 5.01 -2.97
C VAL A 46 0.97 4.93 -4.28
N PHE A 47 -0.34 5.17 -4.26
CA PHE A 47 -1.19 5.04 -5.43
C PHE A 47 -2.33 6.03 -5.41
N THR A 48 -2.92 6.28 -6.57
CA THR A 48 -4.22 6.94 -6.68
C THR A 48 -5.27 5.92 -7.04
N GLN A 49 -6.49 6.16 -6.56
CA GLN A 49 -7.65 5.31 -6.79
C GLN A 49 -8.77 6.22 -7.32
N ARG A 50 -9.30 5.87 -8.49
CA ARG A 50 -10.42 6.59 -9.12
C ARG A 50 -11.42 5.58 -9.68
N GLU A 51 -12.70 5.94 -9.65
CA GLU A 51 -13.74 5.18 -10.31
C GLU A 51 -14.01 5.77 -11.70
N GLU A 52 -13.89 4.97 -12.76
CA GLU A 52 -14.20 5.36 -14.13
C GLU A 52 -15.18 4.35 -14.75
N SER A 53 -16.39 4.78 -15.10
CA SER A 53 -17.38 3.99 -15.87
C SER A 53 -17.52 2.54 -15.40
N ASP A 54 -17.80 2.35 -14.11
CA ASP A 54 -17.96 1.04 -13.43
C ASP A 54 -16.67 0.24 -13.19
N GLU A 55 -15.49 0.79 -13.50
CA GLU A 55 -14.18 0.19 -13.23
C GLU A 55 -13.38 1.00 -12.20
N GLU A 56 -12.72 0.31 -11.27
CA GLU A 56 -11.76 0.92 -10.35
C GLU A 56 -10.37 0.99 -11.03
N ILE A 57 -9.87 2.20 -11.23
CA ILE A 57 -8.55 2.43 -11.82
C ILE A 57 -7.57 2.78 -10.70
N ILE A 58 -6.60 1.89 -10.50
CA ILE A 58 -5.49 2.09 -9.56
C ILE A 58 -4.22 2.47 -10.32
N ARG A 59 -3.65 3.63 -10.01
CA ARG A 59 -2.36 4.06 -10.55
C ARG A 59 -1.30 4.06 -9.46
N ILE A 60 -0.32 3.17 -9.58
CA ILE A 60 0.83 3.12 -8.66
C ILE A 60 1.77 4.29 -8.98
N ILE A 61 2.01 5.14 -7.99
CA ILE A 61 2.96 6.26 -8.03
C ILE A 61 4.34 5.79 -7.55
N SER A 62 4.38 4.98 -6.50
CA SER A 62 5.63 4.49 -5.90
C SER A 62 5.44 3.12 -5.27
N LEU A 63 6.46 2.26 -5.38
CA LEU A 63 6.56 1.01 -4.65
C LEU A 63 7.97 0.90 -4.06
N ARG A 64 8.05 0.70 -2.75
CA ARG A 64 9.33 0.52 -2.06
C ARG A 64 9.23 -0.44 -0.90
N LYS A 65 10.38 -0.93 -0.45
CA LYS A 65 10.46 -1.64 0.83
C LYS A 65 10.04 -0.70 1.97
N ALA A 66 9.29 -1.25 2.93
CA ALA A 66 8.96 -0.52 4.14
C ALA A 66 10.20 -0.25 4.99
N LEU A 67 10.27 0.94 5.58
CA LEU A 67 11.26 1.28 6.59
C LEU A 67 10.95 0.54 7.91
N ALA A 68 11.94 0.42 8.79
CA ALA A 68 11.78 -0.34 10.04
C ALA A 68 10.61 0.16 10.90
N HIS A 69 10.40 1.48 10.97
CA HIS A 69 9.29 2.06 11.72
C HIS A 69 7.92 1.83 11.06
N GLU A 70 7.84 1.84 9.72
CA GLU A 70 6.60 1.56 8.98
C GLU A 70 6.20 0.10 9.11
N ARG A 71 7.19 -0.80 9.03
CA ARG A 71 7.02 -2.22 9.32
C ARG A 71 6.46 -2.45 10.72
N SER A 72 7.06 -1.82 11.73
CA SER A 72 6.61 -1.96 13.13
C SER A 72 5.17 -1.45 13.32
N LYS A 73 4.79 -0.35 12.66
CA LYS A 73 3.40 0.14 12.67
C LYS A 73 2.44 -0.86 12.02
N TYR A 74 2.82 -1.43 10.87
CA TYR A 74 2.00 -2.44 10.20
C TYR A 74 1.84 -3.71 11.04
N GLU A 75 2.92 -4.22 11.64
CA GLU A 75 2.88 -5.40 12.51
C GLU A 75 2.04 -5.16 13.77
N GLN A 76 2.10 -3.96 14.36
CA GLN A 76 1.24 -3.57 15.49
C GLN A 76 -0.23 -3.49 15.06
N ALA A 77 -0.54 -2.78 13.98
CA ALA A 77 -1.91 -2.67 13.50
C ALA A 77 -2.49 -4.04 13.08
N LEU A 78 -1.67 -4.94 12.55
CA LEU A 78 -2.06 -6.33 12.27
C LEU A 78 -2.34 -7.10 13.57
N ARG A 79 -1.49 -6.94 14.59
CA ARG A 79 -1.70 -7.53 15.92
C ARG A 79 -2.98 -7.00 16.55
N ASP A 80 -3.28 -5.71 16.46
CA ASP A 80 -4.48 -5.12 17.05
C ASP A 80 -5.75 -5.63 16.34
N ARG A 81 -5.70 -5.81 15.01
CA ARG A 81 -6.81 -6.36 14.23
C ARG A 81 -7.01 -7.86 14.44
N LEU A 82 -5.96 -8.62 14.74
CA LEU A 82 -6.01 -10.07 14.97
C LEU A 82 -6.11 -10.45 16.46
N GLY A 83 -5.82 -9.51 17.37
CA GLY A 83 -5.80 -9.68 18.82
C GLY A 83 -7.13 -9.35 19.50
N ALA A 84 -8.18 -9.10 18.74
CA ALA A 84 -9.55 -9.07 19.24
C ALA A 84 -10.12 -10.49 19.37
N HIS A 85 -9.46 -11.35 20.17
CA HIS A 85 -10.13 -12.36 21.00
C HIS A 85 -9.19 -13.01 22.03
#